data_AF-A0AAU5XQ32-F1
#
_entry.id   AF-A0AAU5XQ32-F1
#
_cell.length_a   1.000
_cell.length_b   1.000
_cell.length_c   1.000
_cell.angle_alpha   90.00
_cell.angle_beta   90.00
_cell.angle_gamma   90.00
#
_symmetry.space_group_name_H-M   'P 1'
#
loop_
_entity.id
_entity.type
_entity.pdbx_description
1 polymer ?
#
loop_
_entity_poly.entity_id
_entity_poly.type
_entity_poly.pdbx_seq_one_letter_code
_entity_poly.pdbx_strand_id
1 'polypeptide(L)'
;MTAPQLIARQLEVHDHVLSRGWRLDGDTGPADVKFLDDCTAGWSYPASFGGERTNPVGDTAPVVLQCYFTFGDEGEVVFAVVPAGNLRGSGCAEHDTAERQFPLTGDGRVDLGTLTAVLDELEPRARAHDVRALVECRYFGPCAANRTRGR
;
A
#
# COMPACT_ATOMS: atom_id res chain seq x y z
N MET A 1 -22.61 13.00 1.44
CA MET A 1 -21.90 13.35 0.20
C MET A 1 -22.67 12.79 -0.99
N THR A 2 -22.64 13.48 -2.12
CA THR A 2 -23.22 12.99 -3.38
C THR A 2 -22.20 12.12 -4.14
N ALA A 3 -22.66 11.25 -5.04
CA ALA A 3 -21.76 10.42 -5.87
C ALA A 3 -20.69 11.23 -6.64
N PRO A 4 -21.00 12.40 -7.24
CA PRO A 4 -19.98 13.24 -7.88
C PRO A 4 -18.87 13.72 -6.95
N GLN A 5 -19.19 14.03 -5.69
CA GLN A 5 -18.20 14.45 -4.70
C GLN A 5 -17.27 13.30 -4.30
N LEU A 6 -17.80 12.08 -4.24
CA LEU A 6 -17.01 10.87 -3.93
C LEU A 6 -16.04 10.53 -5.07
N ILE A 7 -16.46 10.73 -6.32
CA ILE A 7 -15.59 10.56 -7.50
C ILE A 7 -14.51 11.64 -7.53
N ALA A 8 -14.85 12.91 -7.29
CA ALA A 8 -13.89 14.00 -7.34
C ALA A 8 -12.71 13.81 -6.36
N ARG A 9 -12.97 13.42 -5.11
CA ARG A 9 -11.89 13.14 -4.13
C ARG A 9 -11.00 11.95 -4.55
N GLN A 10 -11.57 10.97 -5.25
CA GLN A 10 -10.83 9.79 -5.72
C GLN A 10 -9.94 10.14 -6.89
N LEU A 11 -10.42 10.99 -7.81
CA LEU A 11 -9.63 11.48 -8.94
C LEU A 11 -8.41 12.28 -8.48
N GLU A 12 -8.50 13.04 -7.40
CA GLU A 12 -7.36 13.78 -6.87
C GLU A 12 -6.27 12.88 -6.33
N VAL A 13 -6.64 11.85 -5.57
CA VAL A 13 -5.70 10.82 -5.12
C VAL A 13 -5.14 10.07 -6.33
N HIS A 14 -6.00 9.72 -7.30
CA HIS A 14 -5.61 9.05 -8.53
C HIS A 14 -4.53 9.82 -9.28
N ASP A 15 -4.78 11.09 -9.60
CA ASP A 15 -3.85 11.94 -10.32
C ASP A 15 -2.56 12.14 -9.52
N HIS A 16 -2.69 12.29 -8.20
CA HIS A 16 -1.55 12.43 -7.30
C HIS A 16 -0.63 11.21 -7.36
N VAL A 17 -1.15 10.00 -7.17
CA VAL A 17 -0.31 8.78 -7.16
C VAL A 17 0.13 8.35 -8.57
N LEU A 18 -0.69 8.60 -9.60
CA LEU A 18 -0.34 8.30 -10.99
C LEU A 18 0.85 9.14 -11.45
N SER A 19 0.91 10.42 -11.05
CA SER A 19 2.07 11.28 -11.33
C SER A 19 3.39 10.77 -10.73
N ARG A 20 3.29 9.88 -9.72
CA ARG A 20 4.41 9.24 -9.03
C ARG A 20 4.72 7.83 -9.58
N GLY A 21 4.03 7.40 -10.64
CA GLY A 21 4.24 6.11 -11.31
C GLY A 21 3.46 4.93 -10.71
N TRP A 22 2.49 5.20 -9.83
CA TRP A 22 1.57 4.18 -9.34
C TRP A 22 0.60 3.74 -10.44
N ARG A 23 -0.02 2.58 -10.25
CA ARG A 23 -1.03 2.04 -11.16
C ARG A 23 -2.30 1.75 -10.38
N LEU A 24 -3.44 1.99 -11.03
CA LEU A 24 -4.69 1.50 -10.52
C LEU A 24 -4.73 -0.03 -10.65
N ASP A 25 -5.18 -0.71 -9.60
CA ASP A 25 -5.30 -2.16 -9.61
C ASP A 25 -6.51 -2.58 -10.46
N GLY A 26 -6.26 -3.47 -11.43
CA GLY A 26 -7.24 -3.88 -12.45
C GLY A 26 -7.20 -3.07 -13.76
N ASP A 27 -7.73 -3.64 -14.84
CA ASP A 27 -7.75 -3.03 -16.20
C ASP A 27 -8.87 -1.98 -16.38
N THR A 28 -9.27 -1.27 -15.33
CA THR A 28 -10.42 -0.34 -15.37
C THR A 28 -9.97 1.09 -15.09
N GLY A 29 -10.61 2.09 -15.68
CA GLY A 29 -10.32 3.49 -15.36
C GLY A 29 -10.87 3.87 -13.99
N PRO A 30 -10.39 4.95 -13.35
CA PRO A 30 -10.92 5.40 -12.05
C PRO A 30 -12.43 5.77 -12.09
N ALA A 31 -12.99 6.01 -13.27
CA ALA A 31 -14.43 6.22 -13.47
C ALA A 31 -15.23 4.90 -13.50
N ASP A 32 -14.58 3.78 -13.85
CA ASP A 32 -15.17 2.44 -13.93
C ASP A 32 -14.97 1.65 -12.62
N VAL A 33 -13.87 1.94 -11.91
CA VAL A 33 -13.60 1.44 -10.58
C VAL A 33 -14.50 2.17 -9.59
N LYS A 34 -15.65 1.58 -9.29
CA LYS A 34 -16.50 2.04 -8.20
C LYS A 34 -15.85 1.64 -6.88
N PHE A 35 -14.87 2.43 -6.42
CA PHE A 35 -14.24 2.27 -5.10
C PHE A 35 -15.23 2.24 -3.92
N LEU A 36 -16.49 2.67 -4.12
CA LEU A 36 -17.58 2.55 -3.15
C LEU A 36 -18.20 1.15 -3.10
N ASP A 37 -18.10 0.40 -4.20
CA ASP A 37 -18.71 -0.93 -4.38
C ASP A 37 -17.67 -2.07 -4.31
N ASP A 38 -16.36 -1.75 -4.38
CA ASP A 38 -15.26 -2.71 -4.31
C ASP A 38 -14.19 -2.26 -3.32
N CYS A 39 -14.09 -2.95 -2.18
CA CYS A 39 -13.07 -2.70 -1.14
C CYS A 39 -11.65 -3.16 -1.54
N THR A 40 -11.51 -3.82 -2.69
CA THR A 40 -10.22 -4.25 -3.25
C THR A 40 -9.69 -3.29 -4.31
N ALA A 41 -10.51 -2.30 -4.72
CA ALA A 41 -10.10 -1.23 -5.60
C ALA A 41 -9.06 -0.33 -4.92
N GLY A 42 -7.87 -0.27 -5.51
CA GLY A 42 -6.75 0.48 -4.96
C GLY A 42 -5.71 0.83 -6.01
N TRP A 43 -4.60 1.36 -5.55
CA TRP A 43 -3.42 1.59 -6.37
C TRP A 43 -2.26 0.79 -5.82
N SER A 44 -1.50 0.19 -6.71
CA SER A 44 -0.21 -0.44 -6.39
C SER A 44 0.95 0.35 -6.97
N TYR A 45 2.10 0.26 -6.30
CA TYR A 45 3.33 0.91 -6.71
C TYR A 45 4.26 -0.12 -7.40
N PRO A 46 4.33 -0.14 -8.74
CA PRO A 46 4.98 -1.23 -9.49
C PRO A 46 6.49 -1.29 -9.31
N ALA A 47 7.13 -0.20 -8.88
CA ALA A 47 8.56 -0.17 -8.61
C ALA A 47 8.93 -0.74 -7.23
N SER A 48 7.97 -1.24 -6.45
CA SER A 48 8.26 -2.08 -5.29
C SER A 48 9.24 -3.18 -5.66
N PHE A 49 10.17 -3.51 -4.76
CA PHE A 49 11.20 -4.53 -4.95
C PHE A 49 12.10 -4.27 -6.18
N GLY A 50 12.44 -3.01 -6.43
CA GLY A 50 13.21 -2.62 -7.61
C GLY A 50 12.48 -2.81 -8.94
N GLY A 51 11.17 -3.05 -8.92
CA GLY A 51 10.37 -3.40 -10.09
C GLY A 51 10.45 -4.89 -10.46
N GLU A 52 11.01 -5.74 -9.59
CA GLU A 52 10.98 -7.17 -9.79
C GLU A 52 9.54 -7.70 -9.74
N ARG A 53 9.17 -8.49 -10.75
CA ARG A 53 7.85 -9.10 -10.79
C ARG A 53 7.76 -10.22 -9.76
N THR A 54 7.00 -10.00 -8.70
CA THR A 54 6.57 -11.05 -7.77
C THR A 54 5.31 -11.71 -8.29
N ASN A 55 5.29 -13.04 -8.38
CA ASN A 55 4.04 -13.75 -8.63
C ASN A 55 3.26 -13.83 -7.30
N PRO A 56 2.00 -13.36 -7.24
CA PRO A 56 1.21 -13.48 -6.04
C PRO A 56 0.89 -14.97 -5.79
N VAL A 57 1.30 -15.48 -4.64
CA VAL A 57 0.97 -16.84 -4.17
C VAL A 57 0.15 -16.71 -2.89
N GLY A 58 -1.04 -16.13 -3.02
CA GLY A 58 -1.86 -15.74 -1.87
C GLY A 58 -1.06 -14.95 -0.83
N ASP A 59 -1.37 -15.18 0.45
CA ASP A 59 -0.80 -14.46 1.60
C ASP A 59 0.67 -14.81 1.92
N THR A 60 1.31 -15.61 1.06
CA THR A 60 2.71 -16.04 1.22
C THR A 60 3.70 -15.16 0.49
N ALA A 61 3.24 -14.44 -0.54
CA ALA A 61 4.06 -13.49 -1.26
C ALA A 61 4.20 -12.18 -0.47
N PRO A 62 5.35 -11.49 -0.58
CA PRO A 62 5.45 -10.11 -0.13
C PRO A 62 4.40 -9.22 -0.80
N VAL A 63 3.82 -8.34 -0.01
CA VAL A 63 2.86 -7.32 -0.43
C VAL A 63 3.63 -6.16 -1.04
N VAL A 64 3.22 -5.71 -2.22
CA VAL A 64 3.75 -4.48 -2.83
C VAL A 64 3.23 -3.25 -2.08
N LEU A 65 3.92 -2.12 -2.19
CA LEU A 65 3.39 -0.86 -1.65
C LEU A 65 2.08 -0.54 -2.38
N GLN A 66 1.01 -0.34 -1.61
CA GLN A 66 -0.33 -0.11 -2.14
C GLN A 66 -1.15 0.85 -1.27
N CYS A 67 -2.21 1.42 -1.83
CA CYS A 67 -3.12 2.31 -1.11
C CYS A 67 -4.56 2.20 -1.62
N TYR A 68 -5.53 2.46 -0.75
CA TYR A 68 -6.96 2.32 -1.08
C TYR A 68 -7.83 3.07 -0.05
N PHE A 69 -9.11 3.24 -0.37
CA PHE A 69 -10.11 3.68 0.60
C PHE A 69 -10.67 2.48 1.36
N THR A 70 -10.83 2.61 2.68
CA THR A 70 -11.37 1.55 3.54
C THR A 70 -12.17 2.16 4.70
N PHE A 71 -12.61 1.33 5.63
CA PHE A 71 -13.22 1.75 6.88
C PHE A 71 -12.22 1.59 8.03
N GLY A 72 -12.13 2.62 8.87
CA GLY A 72 -11.37 2.60 10.12
C GLY A 72 -12.05 1.78 11.20
N ASP A 73 -11.44 1.74 12.38
CA ASP A 73 -11.90 0.93 13.51
C ASP A 73 -13.30 1.34 14.02
N GLU A 74 -13.69 2.60 13.84
CA GLU A 74 -15.01 3.12 14.24
C GLU A 74 -16.02 3.11 13.07
N GLY A 75 -15.66 2.54 11.92
CA GLY A 75 -16.51 2.43 10.73
C GLY A 75 -16.55 3.70 9.87
N GLU A 76 -15.73 4.69 10.17
CA GLU A 76 -15.53 5.88 9.36
C GLU A 76 -14.71 5.58 8.10
N VAL A 77 -14.98 6.29 7.01
CA VAL A 77 -14.17 6.12 5.79
C VAL A 77 -12.80 6.75 6.00
N VAL A 78 -11.75 5.97 5.76
CA VAL A 78 -10.35 6.39 5.83
C VAL A 78 -9.66 6.08 4.51
N PHE A 79 -8.50 6.69 4.30
CA PHE A 79 -7.56 6.27 3.27
C PHE A 79 -6.44 5.47 3.91
N ALA A 80 -6.05 4.35 3.33
CA ALA A 80 -5.03 3.46 3.85
C ALA A 80 -3.84 3.40 2.90
N VAL A 81 -2.63 3.38 3.47
CA VAL A 81 -1.39 3.06 2.76
C VAL A 81 -0.73 1.87 3.45
N VAL A 82 -0.49 0.82 2.69
CA VAL A 82 0.14 -0.43 3.14
C VAL A 82 1.58 -0.46 2.63
N PRO A 83 2.60 -0.40 3.51
CA PRO A 83 4.01 -0.49 3.11
C PRO A 83 4.31 -1.77 2.33
N ALA A 84 5.32 -1.77 1.46
CA ALA A 84 5.80 -3.01 0.85
C ALA A 84 6.48 -3.90 1.92
N GLY A 85 6.22 -5.20 1.93
CA GLY A 85 6.82 -6.12 2.90
C GLY A 85 6.07 -7.44 3.08
N ASN A 86 6.25 -8.08 4.25
CA ASN A 86 5.51 -9.26 4.65
C ASN A 86 4.15 -8.87 5.23
N LEU A 87 3.11 -9.67 4.93
CA LEU A 87 1.78 -9.52 5.52
C LEU A 87 1.88 -9.36 7.04
N ARG A 88 1.13 -8.42 7.60
CA ARG A 88 1.15 -8.03 9.01
C ARG A 88 1.25 -9.23 9.95
N GLY A 89 2.20 -9.19 10.87
CA GLY A 89 2.49 -10.24 11.84
C GLY A 89 3.29 -11.43 11.29
N SER A 90 3.61 -11.45 9.99
CA SER A 90 4.32 -12.56 9.34
C SER A 90 5.82 -12.30 9.14
N GLY A 91 6.35 -11.18 9.62
CA GLY A 91 7.76 -10.79 9.49
C GLY A 91 8.30 -10.11 10.76
N CYS A 92 9.52 -9.59 10.68
CA CYS A 92 10.03 -8.67 11.69
C CYS A 92 9.43 -7.27 11.50
N ALA A 93 9.50 -6.42 12.53
CA ALA A 93 8.91 -5.07 12.51
C ALA A 93 9.39 -4.18 11.33
N GLU A 94 10.61 -4.41 10.81
CA GLU A 94 11.14 -3.69 9.64
C GLU A 94 10.45 -4.09 8.33
N HIS A 95 10.08 -5.36 8.22
CA HIS A 95 9.46 -5.98 7.05
C HIS A 95 7.96 -6.17 7.22
N ASP A 96 7.34 -5.57 8.24
CA ASP A 96 5.92 -5.69 8.50
C ASP A 96 5.13 -4.67 7.68
N THR A 97 4.01 -5.10 7.10
CA THR A 97 3.07 -4.27 6.34
C THR A 97 2.06 -3.56 7.24
N ALA A 98 2.52 -2.94 8.33
CA ALA A 98 1.65 -2.18 9.23
C ALA A 98 0.96 -1.03 8.46
N GLU A 99 -0.34 -1.20 8.23
CA GLU A 99 -1.17 -0.23 7.52
C GLU A 99 -1.17 1.12 8.23
N ARG A 100 -1.05 2.20 7.45
CA ARG A 100 -1.18 3.58 7.91
C ARG A 100 -2.53 4.11 7.44
N GLN A 101 -3.41 4.44 8.38
CA GLN A 101 -4.71 5.01 8.10
C GLN A 101 -4.69 6.53 8.23
N PHE A 102 -5.32 7.19 7.27
CA PHE A 102 -5.45 8.63 7.16
C PHE A 102 -6.94 8.97 7.25
N PRO A 103 -7.38 9.60 8.35
CA PRO A 103 -8.71 10.17 8.41
C PRO A 103 -8.90 11.19 7.28
N LEU A 104 -10.11 11.22 6.73
CA LEU A 104 -10.45 12.25 5.76
C LEU A 104 -10.63 13.61 6.45
N THR A 105 -10.32 14.68 5.73
CA THR A 105 -10.56 16.06 6.18
C THR A 105 -12.06 16.33 6.38
N GLY A 106 -12.41 17.47 6.98
CA GLY A 106 -13.82 17.83 7.25
C GLY A 106 -14.71 17.93 6.00
N ASP A 107 -14.12 18.09 4.82
CA ASP A 107 -14.79 18.06 3.51
C ASP A 107 -14.69 16.69 2.80
N GLY A 108 -14.23 15.66 3.51
CA GLY A 108 -14.22 14.26 3.06
C GLY A 108 -13.11 13.92 2.07
N ARG A 109 -11.98 14.65 2.09
CA ARG A 109 -10.84 14.48 1.18
C ARG A 109 -9.65 13.86 1.90
N VAL A 110 -8.71 13.32 1.12
CA VAL A 110 -7.41 12.90 1.65
C VAL A 110 -6.52 14.14 1.75
N ASP A 111 -5.83 14.32 2.88
CA ASP A 111 -4.77 15.32 2.98
C ASP A 111 -3.58 14.90 2.12
N LEU A 112 -3.45 15.50 0.94
CA LEU A 112 -2.40 15.18 -0.02
C LEU A 112 -1.00 15.57 0.49
N GLY A 113 -0.87 16.54 1.39
CA GLY A 113 0.41 16.91 2.00
C GLY A 113 0.91 15.80 2.92
N THR A 114 0.02 15.30 3.78
CA THR A 114 0.31 14.16 4.65
C THR A 114 0.57 12.89 3.83
N LEU A 115 -0.23 12.63 2.79
CA LEU A 115 -0.01 11.51 1.88
C LEU A 115 1.37 11.61 1.21
N THR A 116 1.72 12.76 0.66
CA THR A 116 3.03 13.00 0.01
C THR A 116 4.18 12.64 0.94
N ALA A 117 4.15 13.12 2.19
CA ALA A 117 5.22 12.86 3.16
C ALA A 117 5.38 11.35 3.45
N VAL A 118 4.26 10.63 3.52
CA VAL A 118 4.26 9.18 3.72
C VAL A 118 4.80 8.45 2.49
N LEU A 119 4.40 8.86 1.29
CA LEU A 119 4.90 8.25 0.05
C LEU A 119 6.40 8.53 -0.16
N ASP A 120 6.88 9.73 0.19
CA ASP A 120 8.30 10.08 0.13
C ASP A 120 9.16 9.22 1.06
N GLU A 121 8.59 8.76 2.19
CA GLU A 121 9.23 7.78 3.07
C GLU A 121 9.16 6.34 2.51
N LEU A 122 7.98 5.92 2.05
CA LEU A 122 7.70 4.52 1.76
C LEU A 122 8.16 4.08 0.36
N GLU A 123 8.09 4.93 -0.66
CA GLU A 123 8.47 4.55 -2.02
C GLU A 123 9.96 4.18 -2.15
N PRO A 124 10.93 4.93 -1.58
CA PRO A 124 12.33 4.53 -1.60
C PRO A 124 12.56 3.21 -0.86
N ARG A 125 11.89 3.00 0.27
CA ARG A 125 11.98 1.75 1.05
C ARG A 125 11.42 0.58 0.27
N ALA A 126 10.24 0.75 -0.35
CA ALA A 126 9.63 -0.24 -1.20
C ALA A 126 10.54 -0.64 -2.36
N ARG A 127 11.19 0.33 -3.02
CA ARG A 127 12.19 0.06 -4.08
C ARG A 127 13.40 -0.71 -3.57
N ALA A 128 13.85 -0.44 -2.35
CA ALA A 128 15.08 -1.00 -1.78
C ALA A 128 14.92 -2.40 -1.18
N HIS A 129 13.70 -2.87 -0.95
CA HIS A 129 13.48 -4.20 -0.38
C HIS A 129 13.95 -5.32 -1.32
N ASP A 130 14.69 -6.27 -0.75
CA ASP A 130 15.04 -7.53 -1.38
C ASP A 130 13.97 -8.59 -1.08
N VAL A 131 13.30 -9.09 -2.12
CA VAL A 131 12.26 -10.13 -2.02
C VAL A 131 12.80 -11.37 -1.31
N ARG A 132 14.05 -11.76 -1.59
CA ARG A 132 14.67 -12.90 -0.92
C ARG A 132 14.78 -12.66 0.57
N ALA A 133 15.23 -11.49 0.99
CA ALA A 133 15.33 -11.14 2.41
C ALA A 133 13.96 -11.12 3.11
N LEU A 134 12.89 -10.70 2.40
CA LEU A 134 11.51 -10.74 2.91
C LEU A 134 11.02 -12.18 3.11
N VAL A 135 11.22 -13.04 2.11
CA VAL A 135 10.89 -14.47 2.19
C VAL A 135 11.68 -15.15 3.32
N GLU A 136 12.99 -14.89 3.41
CA GLU A 136 13.82 -15.45 4.47
C GLU A 136 13.37 -14.98 5.86
N CYS A 137 13.01 -13.70 5.99
CA CYS A 137 12.48 -13.14 7.23
C CYS A 137 11.16 -13.82 7.66
N ARG A 138 10.28 -14.11 6.69
CA ARG A 138 8.99 -14.74 6.94
C ARG A 138 9.13 -16.19 7.40
N TYR A 139 9.94 -16.97 6.70
CA TYR A 139 9.99 -18.42 6.89
C TYR A 139 11.08 -18.91 7.84
N PHE A 140 12.17 -18.16 7.98
CA PHE A 140 13.30 -18.56 8.83
C PHE A 140 13.46 -17.69 10.09
N GLY A 141 12.63 -16.65 10.23
CA GLY A 141 12.56 -15.79 11.42
C GLY A 141 13.22 -14.43 11.23
N PRO A 142 13.17 -13.56 12.25
CA PRO A 142 13.59 -12.17 12.15
C PRO A 142 15.00 -11.99 11.61
N CYS A 143 15.21 -10.95 10.81
CA CYS A 143 16.50 -10.71 10.13
C CYS A 143 17.70 -10.68 11.07
N ALA A 144 17.54 -10.15 12.30
CA ALA A 144 18.60 -10.16 13.32
C ALA A 144 19.03 -11.58 13.72
N ALA A 145 18.08 -12.53 13.78
CA ALA A 145 18.35 -13.93 14.11
C ALA A 145 18.95 -14.72 12.91
N ASN A 146 18.59 -14.35 11.67
CA ASN A 146 19.17 -14.97 10.47
C ASN A 146 20.63 -14.54 10.23
N ARG A 147 21.01 -13.29 10.54
CA ARG A 147 22.41 -12.82 10.42
C ARG A 147 23.38 -13.58 11.32
N THR A 148 22.91 -14.16 12.43
CA THR A 148 23.72 -14.95 13.36
C THR A 148 23.88 -16.43 12.99
N ARG A 149 23.06 -16.96 12.05
CA ARG A 149 23.14 -18.36 11.59
C ARG A 149 24.00 -18.57 10.34
N GLY A 150 24.37 -17.49 9.66
CA GLY A 150 25.21 -17.50 8.46
C GLY A 150 26.71 -17.24 8.72
N ARG A 151 27.17 -17.35 9.97
CA ARG A 151 28.60 -17.32 10.35
C ARG A 151 29.04 -18.66 10.90
#